data_AF-A0A351PEZ3-F1
#
_entry.id   AF-A0A351PEZ3-F1
#
_cell.length_a   1.000
_cell.length_b   1.000
_cell.length_c   1.000
_cell.angle_alpha   90.00
_cell.angle_beta   90.00
_cell.angle_gamma   90.00
#
_symmetry.space_group_name_H-M   'P 1'
#
loop_
_entity.id
_entity.type
_entity.pdbx_description
1 polymer ?
#
loop_
_entity_poly.entity_id
_entity_poly.type
_entity_poly.pdbx_seq_one_letter_code
_entity_poly.pdbx_strand_id
1 'polypeptide(L)'
;MGIELDDILGFNFFQYGSPYIGECGGMHFRLARNPLENVVFNHDPHKNDEALFDVTIWRGPYNYDKTRQKKTTAQFPFTEDGRLAAVQWLNERYDERVDYWADGIPLFPKYKTDPDETDTVEVDENLSDDTN
;
A
#
# COMPACT_ATOMS: atom_id res chain seq x y z
N MET A 1 14.12 10.08 6.39
CA MET A 1 13.74 9.90 4.99
C MET A 1 12.24 10.09 4.97
N GLY A 2 11.71 11.05 4.22
CA GLY A 2 10.29 11.36 4.20
C GLY A 2 9.85 11.58 2.75
N ILE A 3 8.62 11.21 2.46
CA ILE A 3 7.95 11.45 1.18
C ILE A 3 7.60 12.93 1.14
N GLU A 4 8.09 13.64 0.13
CA GLU A 4 7.73 15.04 -0.13
C GLU A 4 6.50 15.12 -1.03
N LEU A 5 5.82 16.27 -1.03
CA LEU A 5 4.64 16.48 -1.88
C LEU A 5 4.96 16.43 -3.38
N ASP A 6 6.21 16.71 -3.74
CA ASP A 6 6.72 16.67 -5.12
C ASP A 6 7.05 15.24 -5.57
N ASP A 7 7.25 14.31 -4.62
CA ASP A 7 7.41 12.88 -4.94
C ASP A 7 6.07 12.24 -5.37
N ILE A 8 4.95 12.85 -4.95
CA ILE A 8 3.60 12.40 -5.29
C ILE A 8 3.04 13.25 -6.43
N LEU A 9 2.33 12.60 -7.36
CA LEU A 9 1.66 13.29 -8.46
C LEU A 9 0.71 14.39 -7.96
N GLY A 10 0.57 15.43 -8.78
CA GLY A 10 -0.31 16.56 -8.47
C GLY A 10 -1.79 16.18 -8.43
N PHE A 11 -2.61 16.99 -7.76
CA PHE A 11 -4.06 16.75 -7.59
C PHE A 11 -4.79 16.39 -8.89
N ASN A 12 -4.47 17.09 -10.00
CA ASN A 12 -5.08 16.87 -11.31
C ASN A 12 -4.87 15.45 -11.87
N PHE A 13 -3.80 14.75 -11.49
CA PHE A 13 -3.58 13.37 -11.92
C PHE A 13 -4.68 12.43 -11.41
N PHE A 14 -5.12 12.61 -10.17
CA PHE A 14 -6.10 11.72 -9.55
C PHE A 14 -7.50 11.88 -10.13
N GLN A 15 -7.77 13.00 -10.80
CA GLN A 15 -9.01 13.19 -11.57
C GLN A 15 -9.10 12.26 -12.78
N TYR A 16 -7.98 11.71 -13.29
CA TYR A 16 -8.00 10.71 -14.37
C TYR A 16 -8.53 9.35 -13.93
N GLY A 17 -8.80 9.15 -12.63
CA GLY A 17 -9.26 7.86 -12.10
C GLY A 17 -8.16 6.81 -12.05
N SER A 18 -6.90 7.23 -12.05
CA SER A 18 -5.75 6.33 -11.96
C SER A 18 -5.18 6.31 -10.55
N PRO A 19 -4.91 5.14 -9.96
CA PRO A 19 -4.20 5.06 -8.69
C PRO A 19 -2.72 5.38 -8.91
N TYR A 20 -2.14 6.18 -8.02
CA TYR A 20 -0.70 6.34 -7.90
C TYR A 20 -0.17 5.30 -6.92
N ILE A 21 0.92 4.63 -7.27
CA ILE A 21 1.59 3.64 -6.42
C ILE A 21 3.04 4.08 -6.26
N GLY A 22 3.51 4.12 -5.03
CA GLY A 22 4.88 4.46 -4.68
C GLY A 22 5.45 3.53 -3.63
N GLU A 23 6.74 3.71 -3.36
CA GLU A 23 7.48 2.98 -2.34
C GLU A 23 8.38 3.96 -1.59
N CYS A 24 8.47 3.80 -0.27
CA CYS A 24 9.44 4.50 0.57
C CYS A 24 10.03 3.50 1.57
N GLY A 25 11.32 3.17 1.41
CA GLY A 25 12.06 2.32 2.36
C GLY A 25 11.40 0.97 2.69
N GLY A 26 10.83 0.27 1.68
CA GLY A 26 10.14 -1.00 1.85
C GLY A 26 8.65 -0.90 2.26
N MET A 27 8.16 0.30 2.57
CA MET A 27 6.73 0.58 2.69
C MET A 27 6.16 0.93 1.31
N HIS A 28 5.27 0.09 0.79
CA HIS A 28 4.53 0.40 -0.43
C HIS A 28 3.25 1.12 -0.07
N PHE A 29 2.88 2.08 -0.92
CA PHE A 29 1.66 2.83 -0.74
C PHE A 29 0.93 3.04 -2.06
N ARG A 30 -0.40 3.17 -1.97
CA ARG A 30 -1.30 3.48 -3.07
C ARG A 30 -2.14 4.67 -2.67
N LEU A 31 -2.16 5.70 -3.50
CA LEU A 31 -3.03 6.86 -3.37
C LEU A 31 -3.98 6.88 -4.56
N ALA A 32 -5.28 6.92 -4.32
CA ALA A 32 -6.27 6.88 -5.38
C ALA A 32 -7.49 7.74 -5.06
N ARG A 33 -8.19 8.21 -6.10
CA ARG A 33 -9.54 8.74 -5.94
C ARG A 33 -10.51 7.57 -5.69
N ASN A 34 -11.46 7.77 -4.78
CA ASN A 34 -12.61 6.91 -4.56
C ASN A 34 -13.87 7.76 -4.73
N PRO A 35 -14.77 7.47 -5.69
CA PRO A 35 -14.71 6.37 -6.65
C PRO A 35 -13.55 6.50 -7.67
N LEU A 36 -13.05 5.36 -8.14
CA LEU A 36 -11.96 5.29 -9.11
C LEU A 36 -12.51 5.45 -10.54
N GLU A 37 -12.79 6.69 -10.92
CA GLU A 37 -13.35 7.04 -12.23
C GLU A 37 -12.64 8.28 -12.81
N ASN A 38 -12.68 8.40 -14.13
CA ASN A 38 -12.13 9.55 -14.83
C ASN A 38 -13.15 10.69 -14.89
N VAL A 39 -12.84 11.79 -14.21
CA VAL A 39 -13.66 13.01 -14.14
C VAL A 39 -12.99 14.23 -14.76
N VAL A 40 -11.87 14.05 -15.48
CA VAL A 40 -11.13 15.17 -16.12
C VAL A 40 -12.01 15.90 -17.13
N PHE A 41 -12.79 15.15 -17.92
CA PHE A 41 -13.70 15.69 -18.92
C PHE A 41 -15.13 15.91 -18.41
N ASN A 42 -15.38 15.62 -17.12
CA ASN A 42 -16.64 15.96 -16.49
C ASN A 42 -16.61 17.45 -16.10
N HIS A 43 -17.53 18.23 -16.65
CA HIS A 43 -17.64 19.68 -16.41
C HIS A 43 -18.53 20.02 -15.21
N ASP A 44 -19.12 19.02 -14.54
CA ASP A 44 -19.91 19.25 -13.33
C ASP A 44 -19.03 19.82 -12.20
N PRO A 45 -19.35 21.00 -11.64
CA PRO A 45 -18.60 21.57 -10.52
C PRO A 45 -18.62 20.68 -9.26
N HIS A 46 -19.64 19.82 -9.10
CA HIS A 46 -19.81 18.93 -7.94
C HIS A 46 -19.23 17.53 -8.13
N LYS A 47 -18.52 17.28 -9.24
CA LYS A 47 -17.92 15.96 -9.56
C LYS A 47 -16.96 15.39 -8.51
N ASN A 48 -16.49 16.23 -7.59
CA ASN A 48 -15.53 15.86 -6.55
C ASN A 48 -16.14 15.89 -5.14
N ASP A 49 -17.40 16.29 -4.98
CA ASP A 49 -18.01 16.51 -3.65
C ASP A 49 -18.11 15.22 -2.83
N GLU A 50 -18.38 14.11 -3.50
CA GLU A 50 -18.43 12.77 -2.90
C GLU A 50 -17.09 12.03 -2.98
N ALA A 51 -16.08 12.62 -3.61
CA ALA A 51 -14.80 11.97 -3.83
C ALA A 51 -13.91 12.04 -2.59
N LEU A 52 -13.17 10.96 -2.36
CA LEU A 52 -12.18 10.86 -1.29
C LEU A 52 -10.83 10.40 -1.86
N PHE A 53 -9.74 10.81 -1.21
CA PHE A 53 -8.44 10.18 -1.34
C PHE A 53 -8.39 8.92 -0.49
N ASP A 54 -8.23 7.78 -1.15
CA ASP A 54 -8.03 6.49 -0.52
C ASP A 54 -6.53 6.15 -0.53
N VAL A 55 -5.92 6.24 0.65
CA VAL A 55 -4.49 5.94 0.87
C VAL A 55 -4.39 4.56 1.47
N THR A 56 -3.70 3.63 0.82
CA THR A 56 -3.44 2.30 1.38
C THR A 56 -1.95 2.03 1.48
N ILE A 57 -1.49 1.54 2.62
CA ILE A 57 -0.12 1.08 2.83
C ILE A 57 -0.08 -0.43 3.05
N TRP A 58 1.01 -1.06 2.59
CA TRP A 58 1.30 -2.46 2.85
C TRP A 58 2.79 -2.72 2.78
N ARG A 59 3.19 -3.90 3.29
CA ARG A 59 4.57 -4.33 3.28
C ARG A 59 4.92 -4.96 1.95
N GLY A 60 6.05 -4.56 1.38
CA GLY A 60 6.61 -5.14 0.15
C GLY A 60 7.00 -6.59 0.34
N PRO A 61 7.16 -7.37 -0.74
CA PRO A 61 7.59 -6.90 -2.07
C PRO A 61 6.50 -6.90 -3.15
N TYR A 62 5.28 -7.35 -2.83
CA TYR A 62 4.24 -7.53 -3.83
C TYR A 62 3.45 -6.23 -4.09
N ASN A 63 2.98 -6.05 -5.32
CA ASN A 63 2.08 -4.95 -5.68
C ASN A 63 0.71 -5.13 -5.02
N TYR A 64 -0.04 -4.04 -4.86
CA TYR A 64 -1.36 -4.01 -4.22
C TYR A 64 -2.26 -5.21 -4.60
N ASP A 65 -2.42 -5.50 -5.89
CA ASP A 65 -3.30 -6.59 -6.35
C ASP A 65 -2.81 -8.00 -5.97
N LYS A 66 -1.49 -8.17 -5.84
CA LYS A 66 -0.85 -9.45 -5.50
C LYS A 66 -0.62 -9.62 -3.99
N THR A 67 -0.68 -8.53 -3.23
CA THR A 67 -0.53 -8.53 -1.78
C THR A 67 -1.75 -9.16 -1.11
N ARG A 68 -1.57 -10.40 -0.62
CA ARG A 68 -2.54 -11.09 0.26
C ARG A 68 -2.41 -10.68 1.73
N GLN A 69 -1.34 -9.97 2.11
CA GLN A 69 -1.16 -9.50 3.49
C GLN A 69 -2.13 -8.38 3.87
N LYS A 70 -2.24 -8.12 5.18
CA LYS A 70 -3.01 -7.00 5.72
C LYS A 70 -2.53 -5.68 5.12
N LYS A 71 -3.48 -4.95 4.56
CA LYS A 71 -3.35 -3.59 4.05
C LYS A 71 -3.99 -2.65 5.06
N THR A 72 -3.38 -1.50 5.27
CA THR A 72 -3.97 -0.44 6.11
C THR A 72 -4.42 0.68 5.21
N THR A 73 -5.71 0.98 5.23
CA THR A 73 -6.31 2.01 4.40
C THR A 73 -6.81 3.16 5.26
N ALA A 74 -6.59 4.39 4.78
CA ALA A 74 -7.07 5.63 5.36
C ALA A 74 -7.69 6.50 4.27
N GLN A 75 -8.75 7.22 4.62
CA GLN A 75 -9.48 8.06 3.69
C GLN A 75 -9.35 9.53 4.09
N PHE A 76 -9.17 10.39 3.09
CA PHE A 76 -9.03 11.83 3.25
C PHE A 76 -9.95 12.55 2.26
N PRO A 77 -10.37 13.79 2.53
CA PRO A 77 -11.13 14.59 1.57
C PRO A 77 -10.38 14.72 0.23
N PHE A 78 -11.09 14.66 -0.91
CA PHE A 78 -10.45 14.82 -2.22
C PHE A 78 -10.18 16.29 -2.56
N THR A 79 -9.24 16.89 -1.83
CA THR A 79 -8.80 18.29 -1.97
C THR A 79 -7.26 18.37 -1.92
N GLU A 80 -6.67 19.52 -2.28
CA GLU A 80 -5.21 19.69 -2.16
C GLU A 80 -4.72 19.53 -0.72
N ASP A 81 -5.46 20.05 0.26
CA ASP A 81 -5.17 19.86 1.68
C ASP A 81 -5.29 18.38 2.09
N GLY A 82 -6.27 17.66 1.55
CA GLY A 82 -6.41 16.22 1.75
C GLY A 82 -5.24 15.43 1.19
N ARG A 83 -4.65 15.87 0.05
CA ARG A 83 -3.41 15.29 -0.48
C ARG A 83 -2.24 15.53 0.48
N LEU A 84 -2.12 16.73 1.05
CA LEU A 84 -1.09 17.05 2.03
C LEU A 84 -1.24 16.21 3.31
N ALA A 85 -2.47 16.06 3.81
CA ALA A 85 -2.77 15.20 4.97
C ALA A 85 -2.45 13.73 4.68
N ALA A 86 -2.73 13.24 3.46
CA ALA A 86 -2.35 11.91 3.03
C ALA A 86 -0.83 11.69 3.05
N VAL A 87 -0.05 12.64 2.55
CA VAL A 87 1.43 12.58 2.58
C VAL A 87 1.94 12.58 4.02
N GLN A 88 1.41 13.46 4.86
CA GLN A 88 1.78 13.52 6.27
C GLN A 88 1.49 12.20 6.96
N TRP A 89 0.31 11.61 6.73
CA TRP A 89 -0.04 10.31 7.27
C TRP A 89 0.90 9.20 6.80
N LEU A 90 1.32 9.20 5.53
CA LEU A 90 2.32 8.24 5.04
C LEU A 90 3.64 8.36 5.80
N ASN A 91 4.12 9.59 6.01
CA ASN A 91 5.35 9.84 6.75
C ASN A 91 5.24 9.40 8.22
N GLU A 92 4.13 9.72 8.89
CA GLU A 92 3.86 9.27 10.25
C GLU A 92 3.88 7.74 10.36
N ARG A 93 3.25 7.03 9.40
CA ARG A 93 3.25 5.56 9.36
C ARG A 93 4.61 4.95 9.07
N TYR A 94 5.43 5.63 8.28
CA TYR A 94 6.80 5.22 8.04
C TYR A 94 7.64 5.36 9.31
N ASP A 95 7.61 6.53 9.94
CA ASP A 95 8.40 6.85 11.13
C ASP A 95 7.99 6.02 12.37
N GLU A 96 6.71 5.66 12.50
CA GLU A 96 6.21 4.78 13.56
C GLU A 96 6.91 3.40 13.56
N ARG A 97 7.32 2.90 12.38
CA ARG A 97 7.80 1.52 12.21
C ARG A 97 8.90 1.36 11.17
N VAL A 98 9.92 2.22 11.20
CA VAL A 98 11.01 2.23 10.20
C VAL A 98 11.65 0.85 10.01
N ASP A 99 12.03 0.17 11.09
CA ASP A 99 12.70 -1.14 11.02
C ASP A 99 11.81 -2.22 10.39
N TYR A 100 10.50 -2.19 10.70
CA TYR A 100 9.52 -3.13 10.15
C TYR A 100 9.34 -2.97 8.64
N TRP A 101 9.43 -1.74 8.13
CA TRP A 101 9.39 -1.47 6.70
C TRP A 101 10.69 -1.86 6.01
N ALA A 102 11.84 -1.53 6.62
CA ALA A 102 13.17 -1.83 6.10
C ALA A 102 13.46 -3.34 6.00
N ASP A 103 12.98 -4.13 6.97
CA ASP A 103 13.11 -5.60 6.94
C ASP A 103 12.33 -6.25 5.78
N GLY A 104 11.32 -5.55 5.24
CA GLY A 104 10.46 -6.04 4.16
C GLY A 104 9.75 -7.35 4.51
N ILE A 105 9.12 -7.99 3.54
CA ILE A 105 8.79 -9.41 3.64
C ILE A 105 9.95 -10.18 3.02
N PRO A 106 10.61 -11.09 3.75
CA PRO A 106 11.73 -11.85 3.21
C PRO A 106 11.25 -12.65 1.99
N LEU A 107 11.82 -12.32 0.82
CA LEU A 107 11.51 -12.98 -0.47
C LEU A 107 11.91 -14.47 -0.48
N PHE A 108 12.89 -14.81 0.35
CA PHE A 108 13.32 -16.17 0.62
C PHE A 108 13.28 -16.37 2.13
N PRO A 109 12.88 -17.56 2.64
CA PRO A 109 13.12 -17.90 4.03
C PRO A 109 14.57 -17.57 4.35
N LYS A 110 14.82 -16.78 5.39
CA LYS A 110 16.19 -16.67 5.92
C LYS A 110 16.50 -18.07 6.44
N TYR A 111 17.20 -18.88 5.63
CA TYR A 111 17.81 -20.10 6.13
C TYR A 111 18.65 -19.65 7.32
N LYS A 112 18.29 -20.10 8.52
CA LYS A 112 19.21 -20.03 9.63
C LYS A 112 20.40 -20.87 9.18
N THR A 113 21.51 -20.23 8.84
CA THR A 113 22.79 -20.91 8.73
C THR A 113 23.23 -21.27 10.15
N ASP A 114 22.55 -22.23 10.75
CA ASP A 114 23.11 -23.10 11.77
C ASP A 114 23.49 -24.39 11.03
N PRO A 115 24.79 -24.64 10.76
CA PRO A 115 25.23 -25.77 9.93
C PRO A 115 24.98 -27.15 10.54
N ASP A 116 24.22 -27.24 11.64
CA ASP A 116 24.02 -28.48 12.42
C ASP A 116 22.55 -28.77 12.77
N GLU A 117 21.58 -27.96 12.33
CA GLU A 117 20.17 -28.26 12.55
C GLU A 117 19.61 -29.00 11.32
N THR A 118 19.56 -30.33 11.40
CA THR A 118 18.90 -31.16 10.38
C THR A 118 17.43 -30.78 10.27
N ASP A 119 17.09 -30.21 9.12
CA ASP A 119 15.78 -29.76 8.70
C ASP A 119 14.77 -30.93 8.75
N THR A 120 14.06 -31.06 9.87
CA THR A 120 12.88 -31.94 9.95
C THR A 120 11.67 -31.08 9.61
N VAL A 121 11.24 -31.19 8.35
CA VAL A 121 9.97 -30.64 7.92
C VAL A 121 8.88 -31.48 8.58
N GLU A 122 8.26 -30.97 9.64
CA GLU A 122 7.00 -31.53 10.14
C GLU A 122 5.93 -31.25 9.08
N VAL A 123 5.63 -32.28 8.29
CA VAL A 123 4.49 -32.29 7.38
C VAL A 123 3.25 -32.46 8.25
N ASP A 124 2.42 -31.41 8.39
CA ASP A 124 1.10 -31.56 8.99
C ASP A 124 0.23 -32.39 8.04
N GLU A 125 0.11 -33.69 8.35
CA GLU A 125 -0.66 -34.68 7.58
C GLU A 125 -2.19 -34.48 7.67
N ASN A 126 -2.71 -33.38 8.22
CA ASN A 126 -4.15 -33.17 8.37
C ASN A 126 -4.76 -32.12 7.43
N LEU A 127 -4.44 -32.19 6.14
CA LEU A 127 -5.41 -31.77 5.12
C LEU A 127 -5.96 -33.02 4.43
N SER A 128 -6.96 -33.62 5.08
CA SER A 128 -7.75 -34.70 4.53
C SER A 128 -8.39 -34.27 3.21
N ASP A 129 -8.06 -35.03 2.18
CA ASP A 129 -8.70 -35.08 0.88
C ASP A 129 -10.18 -35.46 1.09
N ASP A 130 -11.09 -34.50 0.94
CA ASP A 130 -12.53 -34.78 0.82
C ASP A 130 -13.00 -34.35 -0.57
N THR A 131 -12.90 -35.30 -1.47
CA THR A 131 -13.72 -35.40 -2.68
C THR A 131 -15.21 -35.30 -2.35
N ASN A 132 -15.93 -34.44 -3.09
CA ASN A 132 -17.19 -34.82 -3.74
C ASN A 132 -17.47 -33.94 -4.95
#